data_AF-A0A354ZFX0-F1
#
_entry.id   AF-A0A354ZFX0-F1
#
_cell.length_a   1.000
_cell.length_b   1.000
_cell.length_c   1.000
_cell.angle_alpha   90.00
_cell.angle_beta   90.00
_cell.angle_gamma   90.00
#
_symmetry.space_group_name_H-M   'P 1'
#
loop_
_entity.id
_entity.type
_entity.pdbx_description
1 polymer ?
#
loop_
_entity_poly.entity_id
_entity_poly.type
_entity_poly.pdbx_seq_one_letter_code
_entity_poly.pdbx_strand_id
1 'polypeptide(L)'
;MSLEVCPVAAVGGQELFELYYPGDDLGAIYAPRSTSFRVFAPGALAVSVMLYSSAESATGWEVPMNPDCDGTWLAIAPGDLSGMCYTYSVFHGGSAHEAVDPYARALTANGARGVVIDLASTDPEAWAEDTRPLLAAPTDSVIYEVHVRDFSISPDSGIACRGKYLGMGQRRTRGPNDVFTGLDHLVELGVTHVHLLPIQDFASVDELAPDGYNWGYDPSHF
;
A
#
# COMPACT_ATOMS: atom_id res chain seq x y z
N MET A 1 16.54 -2.79 -17.18
CA MET A 1 16.73 -4.19 -16.76
C MET A 1 15.92 -5.03 -17.73
N SER A 2 16.57 -5.93 -18.47
CA SER A 2 15.95 -6.74 -19.51
C SER A 2 15.07 -7.81 -18.85
N LEU A 3 13.75 -7.74 -19.11
CA LEU A 3 12.80 -8.77 -18.72
C LEU A 3 13.05 -10.01 -19.60
N GLU A 4 13.64 -11.05 -19.03
CA GLU A 4 13.76 -12.36 -19.70
C GLU A 4 12.41 -13.08 -19.62
N VAL A 5 11.86 -13.44 -20.78
CA VAL A 5 10.62 -14.20 -20.88
C VAL A 5 10.95 -15.68 -20.66
N CYS A 6 10.34 -16.31 -19.66
CA CYS A 6 10.62 -17.70 -19.32
C CYS A 6 9.67 -18.67 -20.04
N PRO A 7 10.11 -19.90 -20.34
CA PRO A 7 9.25 -20.90 -20.96
C PRO A 7 8.17 -21.39 -19.99
N VAL A 8 6.91 -21.34 -20.42
CA VAL A 8 5.73 -21.74 -19.65
C VAL A 8 5.48 -23.25 -19.78
N ALA A 9 5.38 -23.97 -18.67
CA ALA A 9 4.79 -25.30 -18.60
C ALA A 9 3.43 -25.24 -17.90
N ALA A 10 2.41 -25.91 -18.43
CA ALA A 10 1.12 -26.04 -17.75
C ALA A 10 1.28 -27.04 -16.60
N VAL A 11 1.10 -26.57 -15.35
CA VAL A 11 1.25 -27.38 -14.14
C VAL A 11 -0.12 -27.64 -13.53
N GLY A 12 -0.42 -28.89 -13.19
CA GLY A 12 -1.69 -29.29 -12.55
C GLY A 12 -1.45 -30.24 -11.38
N GLY A 13 -2.32 -30.18 -10.36
CA GLY A 13 -2.27 -31.10 -9.22
C GLY A 13 -1.30 -30.69 -8.10
N GLN A 14 -0.67 -31.67 -7.44
CA GLN A 14 0.25 -31.46 -6.30
C GLN A 14 1.47 -30.58 -6.65
N GLU A 15 1.85 -30.50 -7.92
CA GLU A 15 2.94 -29.66 -8.42
C GLU A 15 2.65 -28.15 -8.28
N LEU A 16 1.38 -27.74 -8.15
CA LEU A 16 1.02 -26.33 -7.89
C LEU A 16 1.54 -25.81 -6.55
N PHE A 17 1.66 -26.68 -5.55
CA PHE A 17 2.16 -26.31 -4.22
C PHE A 17 3.69 -26.21 -4.15
N GLU A 18 4.39 -26.69 -5.20
CA GLU A 18 5.85 -26.59 -5.33
C GLU A 18 6.26 -25.36 -6.14
N LEU A 19 5.32 -24.71 -6.82
CA LEU A 19 5.59 -23.47 -7.55
C LEU A 19 5.90 -22.34 -6.58
N TYR A 20 7.06 -21.75 -6.80
CA TYR A 20 7.56 -20.61 -6.07
C TYR A 20 8.20 -19.66 -7.06
N TYR A 21 7.71 -18.43 -7.10
CA TYR A 21 8.31 -17.37 -7.87
C TYR A 21 9.28 -16.57 -7.00
N PRO A 22 10.61 -16.61 -7.25
CA PRO A 22 11.60 -15.91 -6.44
C PRO A 22 11.77 -14.44 -6.81
N GLY A 23 11.12 -13.98 -7.88
CA GLY A 23 11.27 -12.61 -8.37
C GLY A 23 10.70 -11.58 -7.40
N ASP A 24 11.23 -10.36 -7.48
CA ASP A 24 10.83 -9.20 -6.67
C ASP A 24 9.92 -8.23 -7.44
N ASP A 25 9.42 -8.65 -8.61
CA ASP A 25 8.67 -7.82 -9.55
C ASP A 25 7.16 -8.13 -9.61
N LEU A 26 6.62 -8.75 -8.55
CA LEU A 26 5.18 -8.89 -8.36
C LEU A 26 4.52 -7.52 -8.13
N GLY A 27 3.32 -7.37 -8.68
CA GLY A 27 2.53 -6.15 -8.60
C GLY A 27 2.57 -5.32 -9.89
N ALA A 28 2.21 -4.04 -9.75
CA ALA A 28 2.37 -3.04 -10.80
C ALA A 28 3.69 -2.27 -10.65
N ILE A 29 4.62 -2.47 -11.59
CA ILE A 29 5.86 -1.70 -11.71
C ILE A 29 5.69 -0.61 -12.76
N TYR A 30 5.59 0.62 -12.28
CA TYR A 30 5.44 1.80 -13.11
C TYR A 30 6.75 2.22 -13.80
N ALA A 31 6.62 2.63 -15.06
CA ALA A 31 7.59 3.49 -15.75
C ALA A 31 6.85 4.45 -16.70
N PRO A 32 7.42 5.62 -17.05
CA PRO A 32 6.71 6.65 -17.84
C PRO A 32 6.23 6.23 -19.24
N ARG A 33 6.73 5.12 -19.78
CA ARG A 33 6.34 4.61 -21.12
C ARG A 33 5.54 3.32 -21.07
N SER A 34 5.46 2.67 -19.91
CA SER A 34 4.76 1.40 -19.73
C SER A 34 4.72 1.01 -18.27
N THR A 35 3.68 0.28 -17.87
CA THR A 35 3.62 -0.41 -16.58
C THR A 35 3.66 -1.92 -16.81
N SER A 36 4.51 -2.61 -16.05
CA SER A 36 4.53 -4.07 -15.99
C SER A 36 3.61 -4.52 -14.86
N PHE A 37 2.74 -5.47 -15.14
CA PHE A 37 1.85 -6.08 -14.16
C PHE A 37 2.20 -7.57 -14.05
N ARG A 38 2.50 -8.04 -12.84
CA ARG A 38 2.78 -9.44 -12.59
C ARG A 38 2.02 -9.95 -11.37
N VAL A 39 1.34 -11.08 -11.52
CA VAL A 39 0.62 -11.74 -10.41
C VAL A 39 0.89 -13.24 -10.40
N PHE A 40 1.09 -13.80 -9.22
CA PHE A 40 1.20 -15.24 -9.03
C PHE A 40 -0.20 -15.85 -8.96
N ALA A 41 -0.60 -16.58 -10.00
CA ALA A 41 -1.92 -17.20 -10.11
C ALA A 41 -1.80 -18.55 -10.84
N PRO A 42 -1.07 -19.52 -10.25
CA PRO A 42 -0.67 -20.75 -10.95
C PRO A 42 -1.84 -21.65 -11.36
N GLY A 43 -2.97 -21.57 -10.63
CA GLY A 43 -4.19 -22.32 -10.94
C GLY A 43 -5.14 -21.60 -11.91
N ALA A 44 -4.83 -20.38 -12.34
CA ALA A 44 -5.70 -19.63 -13.24
C ALA A 44 -5.66 -20.22 -14.66
N LEU A 45 -6.79 -20.11 -15.37
CA LEU A 45 -6.91 -20.48 -16.78
C LEU A 45 -6.76 -19.28 -17.72
N ALA A 46 -7.10 -18.09 -17.22
CA ALA A 46 -6.85 -16.81 -17.87
C ALA A 46 -6.72 -15.73 -16.80
N VAL A 47 -5.87 -14.74 -17.03
CA VAL A 47 -5.77 -13.55 -16.19
C VAL A 47 -5.72 -12.32 -17.09
N SER A 48 -6.42 -11.27 -16.68
CA SER A 48 -6.39 -9.96 -17.31
C SER A 48 -6.19 -8.87 -16.26
N VAL A 49 -5.52 -7.78 -16.63
CA VAL A 49 -5.56 -6.53 -15.88
C VAL A 49 -6.77 -5.74 -16.34
N MET A 50 -7.61 -5.31 -15.41
CA MET A 50 -8.68 -4.36 -15.69
C MET A 50 -8.19 -2.96 -15.33
N LEU A 51 -8.09 -2.07 -16.31
CA LEU A 51 -7.65 -0.68 -16.12
C LEU A 51 -8.84 0.28 -16.10
N TYR A 52 -8.83 1.25 -15.20
CA TYR A 52 -9.90 2.20 -14.98
C TYR A 52 -9.36 3.63 -14.93
N SER A 53 -10.05 4.57 -15.56
CA SER A 53 -9.64 5.99 -15.56
C SER A 53 -9.76 6.68 -14.19
N SER A 54 -10.60 6.15 -13.29
CA SER A 54 -10.79 6.67 -11.93
C SER A 54 -11.44 5.62 -11.01
N ALA A 55 -11.56 5.93 -9.73
CA ALA A 55 -12.23 5.10 -8.73
C ALA A 55 -13.72 4.86 -9.08
N GLU A 56 -14.41 5.87 -9.61
CA GLU A 56 -15.83 5.86 -9.93
C GLU A 56 -16.15 5.31 -11.32
N SER A 57 -15.10 4.99 -12.11
CA SER A 57 -15.27 4.51 -13.47
C SER A 57 -16.01 3.17 -13.47
N ALA A 58 -17.21 3.17 -14.05
CA ALA A 58 -18.08 1.98 -14.11
C ALA A 58 -17.53 0.89 -15.06
N THR A 59 -16.76 1.29 -16.07
CA THR A 59 -16.17 0.37 -17.05
C THR A 59 -14.66 0.55 -17.10
N GLY A 60 -13.95 -0.57 -17.10
CA GLY A 60 -12.53 -0.63 -17.37
C GLY A 60 -12.22 -1.16 -18.77
N TRP A 61 -10.94 -1.14 -19.11
CA TRP A 61 -10.39 -1.71 -20.32
C TRP A 61 -9.51 -2.89 -19.94
N GLU A 62 -9.73 -4.00 -20.63
CA GLU A 62 -9.07 -5.26 -20.35
C GLU A 62 -7.72 -5.33 -21.08
N VAL A 63 -6.67 -5.68 -20.34
CA VAL A 63 -5.36 -6.02 -20.87
C VAL A 63 -5.09 -7.49 -20.56
N PRO A 64 -5.20 -8.39 -21.55
CA PRO A 64 -4.91 -9.81 -21.34
C PRO A 64 -3.47 -10.03 -20.87
N MET A 65 -3.30 -10.87 -19.85
CA MET A 65 -1.98 -11.30 -19.38
C MET A 65 -1.60 -12.63 -20.02
N ASN A 66 -0.31 -12.83 -20.21
CA ASN A 66 0.23 -14.12 -20.64
C ASN A 66 0.74 -14.90 -19.43
N PRO A 67 0.55 -16.23 -19.38
CA PRO A 67 1.31 -17.05 -18.45
C PRO A 67 2.81 -16.80 -18.63
N ASP A 68 3.56 -16.84 -17.55
CA ASP A 68 5.02 -16.66 -17.51
C ASP A 68 5.64 -17.67 -16.51
N CYS A 69 6.91 -17.50 -16.14
CA CYS A 69 7.62 -18.38 -15.20
C CYS A 69 6.86 -18.65 -13.91
N ASP A 70 7.08 -19.85 -13.38
CA ASP A 70 6.74 -20.29 -12.02
C ASP A 70 5.31 -19.92 -11.61
N GLY A 71 4.34 -20.08 -12.51
CA GLY A 71 2.92 -19.85 -12.21
C GLY A 71 2.51 -18.38 -12.16
N THR A 72 3.36 -17.47 -12.62
CA THR A 72 3.02 -16.06 -12.75
C THR A 72 2.32 -15.75 -14.06
N TRP A 73 1.63 -14.63 -14.08
CA TRP A 73 1.04 -14.03 -15.27
C TRP A 73 1.64 -12.63 -15.44
N LEU A 74 1.97 -12.26 -16.67
CA LEU A 74 2.62 -11.00 -17.01
C LEU A 74 1.85 -10.25 -18.11
N ALA A 75 1.66 -8.95 -17.90
CA ALA A 75 1.29 -8.01 -18.96
C ALA A 75 2.18 -6.77 -18.91
N ILE A 76 2.51 -6.22 -20.08
CA ILE A 76 3.17 -4.93 -20.21
C ILE A 76 2.21 -4.00 -20.95
N ALA A 77 1.62 -3.07 -20.21
CA ALA A 77 0.70 -2.09 -20.78
C ALA A 77 1.48 -0.83 -21.18
N PRO A 78 1.41 -0.39 -22.46
CA PRO A 78 2.13 0.80 -22.93
C PRO A 78 1.46 2.10 -22.46
N GLY A 79 2.26 3.15 -22.37
CA GLY A 79 1.82 4.49 -21.98
C GLY A 79 2.15 4.84 -20.53
N ASP A 80 1.92 6.10 -20.18
CA ASP A 80 1.99 6.59 -18.81
C ASP A 80 0.68 6.26 -18.11
N LEU A 81 0.72 5.29 -17.19
CA LEU A 81 -0.45 4.85 -16.44
C LEU A 81 -0.48 5.38 -15.00
N SER A 82 0.38 6.34 -14.64
CA SER A 82 0.36 6.92 -13.30
C SER A 82 -1.02 7.50 -12.97
N GLY A 83 -1.55 7.18 -11.79
CA GLY A 83 -2.89 7.56 -11.33
C GLY A 83 -4.04 6.69 -11.86
N MET A 84 -3.78 5.75 -12.76
CA MET A 84 -4.80 4.82 -13.22
C MET A 84 -5.15 3.79 -12.15
N CYS A 85 -6.44 3.48 -12.01
CA CYS A 85 -6.87 2.41 -11.10
C CYS A 85 -6.85 1.06 -11.82
N TYR A 86 -6.63 -0.03 -11.09
CA TYR A 86 -6.59 -1.37 -11.65
C TYR A 86 -6.99 -2.47 -10.66
N THR A 87 -7.35 -3.62 -11.23
CA THR A 87 -7.59 -4.91 -10.56
C THR A 87 -7.12 -6.04 -11.49
N TYR A 88 -7.01 -7.26 -10.95
CA TYR A 88 -6.88 -8.47 -11.75
C TYR A 88 -8.23 -9.16 -11.89
N SER A 89 -8.58 -9.54 -13.12
CA SER A 89 -9.65 -10.49 -13.40
C SER A 89 -9.03 -11.87 -13.62
N VAL A 90 -9.32 -12.81 -12.71
CA VAL A 90 -8.75 -14.16 -12.70
C VAL A 90 -9.85 -15.16 -13.03
N PHE A 91 -9.71 -15.86 -14.15
CA PHE A 91 -10.62 -16.95 -14.53
C PHE A 91 -10.12 -18.27 -13.96
N HIS A 92 -10.87 -18.84 -13.02
CA HIS A 92 -10.56 -20.10 -12.35
C HIS A 92 -11.84 -20.87 -12.03
N GLY A 93 -11.83 -22.20 -12.13
CA GLY A 93 -12.99 -23.02 -11.75
C GLY A 93 -14.27 -22.78 -12.57
N GLY A 94 -14.16 -22.16 -13.76
CA GLY A 94 -15.29 -21.85 -14.62
C GLY A 94 -15.94 -20.47 -14.39
N SER A 95 -15.39 -19.64 -13.51
CA SER A 95 -15.84 -18.28 -13.24
C SER A 95 -14.70 -17.28 -13.21
N ALA A 96 -15.01 -16.02 -13.54
CA ALA A 96 -14.09 -14.90 -13.38
C ALA A 96 -14.27 -14.26 -12.00
N HIS A 97 -13.16 -13.95 -11.34
CA HIS A 97 -13.11 -13.28 -10.05
C HIS A 97 -12.24 -12.03 -10.17
N GLU A 98 -12.74 -10.91 -9.68
CA GLU A 98 -11.97 -9.67 -9.63
C GLU A 98 -11.33 -9.52 -8.26
N ALA A 99 -10.04 -9.18 -8.24
CA ALA A 99 -9.26 -8.97 -7.02
C ALA A 99 -8.36 -7.75 -7.16
N VAL A 100 -8.20 -7.02 -6.07
CA VAL A 100 -7.15 -6.00 -5.95
C VAL A 100 -5.81 -6.72 -5.88
N ASP A 101 -4.79 -6.09 -6.46
CA ASP A 101 -3.42 -6.60 -6.41
C ASP A 101 -2.92 -6.68 -4.95
N PRO A 102 -2.53 -7.87 -4.45
CA PRO A 102 -1.95 -8.00 -3.11
C PRO A 102 -0.66 -7.21 -2.91
N TYR A 103 0.00 -6.79 -4.00
CA TYR A 103 1.21 -5.96 -4.02
C TYR A 103 0.91 -4.48 -4.34
N ALA A 104 -0.36 -4.07 -4.37
CA ALA A 104 -0.73 -2.66 -4.60
C ALA A 104 -0.01 -1.72 -3.63
N ARG A 105 0.58 -0.64 -4.15
CA ARG A 105 1.27 0.39 -3.36
C ARG A 105 0.43 1.65 -3.13
N ALA A 106 -0.67 1.77 -3.85
CA ALA A 106 -1.66 2.81 -3.70
C ALA A 106 -3.03 2.22 -4.02
N LEU A 107 -4.06 2.79 -3.40
CA LEU A 107 -5.43 2.30 -3.46
C LEU A 107 -6.38 3.48 -3.66
N THR A 108 -7.55 3.20 -4.22
CA THR A 108 -8.69 4.13 -4.13
C THR A 108 -9.29 4.09 -2.73
N ALA A 109 -10.17 5.05 -2.43
CA ALA A 109 -10.89 5.08 -1.16
C ALA A 109 -11.53 3.71 -0.82
N ASN A 110 -11.45 3.31 0.45
CA ASN A 110 -11.91 2.03 0.99
C ASN A 110 -11.27 0.79 0.32
N GLY A 111 -10.07 0.93 -0.25
CA GLY A 111 -9.32 -0.20 -0.80
C GLY A 111 -9.98 -0.89 -2.00
N ALA A 112 -10.91 -0.21 -2.70
CA ALA A 112 -11.75 -0.85 -3.72
C ALA A 112 -11.00 -1.27 -4.99
N ARG A 113 -9.93 -0.54 -5.36
CA ARG A 113 -9.06 -0.79 -6.52
C ARG A 113 -7.62 -0.41 -6.20
N GLY A 114 -6.67 -1.11 -6.82
CA GLY A 114 -5.27 -0.67 -6.86
C GLY A 114 -5.12 0.59 -7.69
N VAL A 115 -4.06 1.34 -7.46
CA VAL A 115 -3.68 2.52 -8.26
C VAL A 115 -2.23 2.35 -8.69
N VAL A 116 -1.98 2.51 -10.00
CA VAL A 116 -0.61 2.59 -10.52
C VAL A 116 -0.05 3.94 -10.08
N ILE A 117 1.09 3.94 -9.39
CA ILE A 117 1.67 5.15 -8.82
C ILE A 117 3.15 5.26 -9.16
N ASP A 118 3.57 6.48 -9.51
CA ASP A 118 4.98 6.86 -9.51
C ASP A 118 5.42 7.14 -8.06
N LEU A 119 6.02 6.15 -7.39
CA LEU A 119 6.46 6.28 -6.01
C LEU A 119 7.49 7.42 -5.83
N ALA A 120 8.36 7.66 -6.81
CA ALA A 120 9.35 8.72 -6.72
C ALA A 120 8.69 10.12 -6.66
N SER A 121 7.49 10.26 -7.21
CA SER A 121 6.71 11.50 -7.13
C SER A 121 6.11 11.76 -5.75
N THR A 122 6.14 10.77 -4.85
CA THR A 122 5.58 10.87 -3.49
C THR A 122 6.60 11.30 -2.44
N ASP A 123 7.88 11.33 -2.80
CA ASP A 123 8.97 11.72 -1.91
C ASP A 123 8.75 13.15 -1.40
N PRO A 124 8.71 13.38 -0.07
CA PRO A 124 8.64 14.72 0.48
C PRO A 124 9.94 15.49 0.22
N GLU A 125 9.89 16.81 0.47
CA GLU A 125 11.10 17.63 0.43
C GLU A 125 12.18 17.05 1.36
N ALA A 126 13.42 16.98 0.83
CA ALA A 126 14.60 16.45 1.51
C ALA A 126 14.55 14.95 1.87
N TRP A 127 13.70 14.14 1.23
CA TRP A 127 13.60 12.70 1.50
C TRP A 127 14.92 11.95 1.27
N ALA A 128 15.66 12.30 0.22
CA ALA A 128 16.94 11.66 -0.11
C ALA A 128 18.04 11.96 0.93
N GLU A 129 17.89 13.05 1.68
CA GLU A 129 18.79 13.48 2.76
C GLU A 129 18.36 13.00 4.15
N ASP A 130 17.19 12.37 4.29
CA ASP A 130 16.73 11.85 5.57
C ASP A 130 17.69 10.79 6.10
N THR A 131 18.03 10.91 7.37
CA THR A 131 18.93 9.98 8.04
C THR A 131 18.34 9.58 9.38
N ARG A 132 18.11 8.27 9.53
CA ARG A 132 17.62 7.74 10.80
C ARG A 132 18.60 8.07 11.95
N PRO A 133 18.10 8.32 13.17
CA PRO A 133 18.96 8.46 14.34
C PRO A 133 19.81 7.21 14.61
N LEU A 134 20.97 7.40 15.26
CA LEU A 134 21.83 6.30 15.68
C LEU A 134 21.19 5.53 16.84
N LEU A 135 21.14 4.20 16.73
CA LEU A 135 20.78 3.28 17.81
C LEU A 135 21.96 2.33 18.06
N ALA A 136 22.57 2.40 19.24
CA ALA A 136 23.76 1.59 19.55
C ALA A 136 23.39 0.13 19.87
N ALA A 137 22.37 -0.09 20.71
CA ALA A 137 21.81 -1.40 20.99
C ALA A 137 20.27 -1.36 21.05
N PRO A 138 19.56 -2.47 20.73
CA PRO A 138 18.10 -2.54 20.87
C PRO A 138 17.58 -2.23 22.28
N THR A 139 18.39 -2.46 23.32
CA THR A 139 18.06 -2.17 24.72
C THR A 139 18.10 -0.67 25.06
N ASP A 140 18.64 0.16 24.18
CA ASP A 140 18.64 1.61 24.34
C ASP A 140 17.29 2.23 23.90
N SER A 141 16.37 1.39 23.42
CA SER A 141 15.05 1.79 22.96
C SER A 141 14.10 2.05 24.12
N VAL A 142 13.57 3.27 24.18
CA VAL A 142 12.33 3.62 24.86
C VAL A 142 11.23 3.78 23.81
N ILE A 143 10.28 2.84 23.80
CA ILE A 143 9.20 2.74 22.82
C ILE A 143 7.93 3.36 23.40
N TYR A 144 7.29 4.24 22.63
CA TYR A 144 6.01 4.87 22.98
C TYR A 144 4.95 4.51 21.94
N GLU A 145 3.96 3.72 22.35
CA GLU A 145 2.88 3.26 21.48
C GLU A 145 1.79 4.32 21.32
N VAL A 146 1.37 4.59 20.09
CA VAL A 146 0.35 5.58 19.76
C VAL A 146 -0.54 5.15 18.61
N HIS A 147 -1.78 5.62 18.65
CA HIS A 147 -2.71 5.54 17.54
C HIS A 147 -2.83 6.91 16.86
N VAL A 148 -2.73 6.97 15.53
CA VAL A 148 -2.69 8.24 14.76
C VAL A 148 -3.91 9.10 15.05
N ARG A 149 -5.10 8.49 15.21
CA ARG A 149 -6.31 9.23 15.57
C ARG A 149 -6.23 9.77 16.99
N ASP A 150 -5.95 8.90 17.96
CA ASP A 150 -6.03 9.24 19.38
C ASP A 150 -4.99 10.27 19.80
N PHE A 151 -3.83 10.25 19.15
CA PHE A 151 -2.73 11.17 19.41
C PHE A 151 -3.15 12.65 19.32
N SER A 152 -4.15 12.98 18.50
CA SER A 152 -4.45 14.38 18.18
C SER A 152 -5.93 14.73 18.01
N ILE A 153 -6.87 13.77 18.07
CA ILE A 153 -8.30 14.02 17.79
C ILE A 153 -8.96 14.98 18.78
N SER A 154 -8.44 15.06 20.01
CA SER A 154 -8.96 15.97 21.03
C SER A 154 -8.97 17.43 20.56
N PRO A 155 -10.03 18.21 20.85
CA PRO A 155 -10.06 19.62 20.51
C PRO A 155 -9.00 20.45 21.23
N ASP A 156 -8.48 19.93 22.34
CA ASP A 156 -7.47 20.58 23.18
C ASP A 156 -6.03 20.18 22.80
N SER A 157 -5.86 19.37 21.74
CA SER A 157 -4.53 18.89 21.32
C SER A 157 -3.59 19.99 20.81
N GLY A 158 -4.12 21.15 20.42
CA GLY A 158 -3.36 22.21 19.76
C GLY A 158 -2.89 21.85 18.33
N ILE A 159 -3.30 20.69 17.81
CA ILE A 159 -2.96 20.20 16.46
C ILE A 159 -4.07 20.63 15.49
N ALA A 160 -3.66 21.07 14.29
CA ALA A 160 -4.56 21.49 13.22
C ALA A 160 -5.12 20.29 12.44
N CYS A 161 -4.24 19.40 11.98
CA CYS A 161 -4.60 18.18 11.26
C CYS A 161 -4.96 17.03 12.21
N ARG A 162 -6.01 17.23 13.01
CA ARG A 162 -6.43 16.30 14.07
C ARG A 162 -6.78 14.92 13.53
N GLY A 163 -6.22 13.89 14.15
CA GLY A 163 -6.39 12.49 13.83
C GLY A 163 -5.88 12.06 12.45
N LYS A 164 -4.92 12.79 11.88
CA LYS A 164 -4.35 12.54 10.55
C LYS A 164 -2.81 12.46 10.63
N TYR A 165 -2.18 11.82 9.64
CA TYR A 165 -0.72 11.66 9.57
C TYR A 165 0.04 12.99 9.67
N LEU A 166 -0.41 14.03 8.96
CA LEU A 166 0.22 15.37 9.04
C LEU A 166 0.18 15.98 10.46
N GLY A 167 -0.83 15.63 11.25
CA GLY A 167 -0.95 16.07 12.65
C GLY A 167 0.14 15.49 13.55
N MET A 168 0.62 14.28 13.24
CA MET A 168 1.70 13.63 13.99
C MET A 168 3.03 14.39 13.88
N GLY A 169 3.28 14.99 12.71
CA GLY A 169 4.51 15.76 12.43
C GLY A 169 4.42 17.24 12.78
N GLN A 170 3.28 17.72 13.27
CA GLN A 170 3.09 19.15 13.55
C GLN A 170 3.95 19.57 14.75
N ARG A 171 4.78 20.61 14.54
CA ARG A 171 5.62 21.21 15.58
C ARG A 171 4.94 22.41 16.23
N ARG A 172 5.47 22.79 17.39
CA ARG A 172 5.08 23.93 18.22
C ARG A 172 3.62 23.88 18.66
N THR A 173 3.15 22.69 19.03
CA THR A 173 1.78 22.48 19.49
C THR A 173 1.67 22.59 21.01
N ARG A 174 0.61 23.27 21.46
CA ARG A 174 0.35 23.59 22.86
C ARG A 174 -1.09 23.22 23.22
N GLY A 175 -1.25 22.61 24.39
CA GLY A 175 -2.56 22.33 24.98
C GLY A 175 -2.97 23.35 26.05
N PRO A 176 -4.04 23.07 26.80
CA PRO A 176 -4.42 23.85 27.98
C PRO A 176 -3.25 23.98 28.97
N ASN A 177 -3.13 25.15 29.59
CA ASN A 177 -2.02 25.50 30.50
C ASN A 177 -0.62 25.51 29.85
N ASP A 178 -0.54 25.69 28.52
CA ASP A 178 0.71 25.84 27.76
C ASP A 178 1.64 24.61 27.80
N VAL A 179 1.09 23.43 28.09
CA VAL A 179 1.82 22.17 28.02
C VAL A 179 2.18 21.83 26.57
N PHE A 180 3.35 21.25 26.35
CA PHE A 180 3.68 20.68 25.04
C PHE A 180 2.70 19.54 24.73
N THR A 181 2.29 19.46 23.46
CA THR A 181 1.48 18.36 22.93
C THR A 181 2.13 17.81 21.66
N GLY A 182 1.59 16.72 21.12
CA GLY A 182 2.01 16.21 19.83
C GLY A 182 3.50 15.82 19.79
N LEU A 183 4.16 16.15 18.69
CA LEU A 183 5.57 15.82 18.47
C LEU A 183 6.49 16.45 19.54
N ASP A 184 6.22 17.69 19.96
CA ASP A 184 7.07 18.36 20.94
C ASP A 184 7.00 17.68 22.32
N HIS A 185 5.84 17.13 22.68
CA HIS A 185 5.70 16.36 23.91
C HIS A 185 6.50 15.05 23.86
N LEU A 186 6.51 14.36 22.72
CA LEU A 186 7.33 13.15 22.56
C LEU A 186 8.84 13.47 22.69
N VAL A 187 9.26 14.60 22.13
CA VAL A 187 10.64 15.10 22.28
C VAL A 187 10.94 15.46 23.73
N GLU A 188 10.03 16.15 24.43
CA GLU A 188 10.15 16.47 25.85
C GLU A 188 10.25 15.22 26.73
N LEU A 189 9.43 14.20 26.45
CA LEU A 189 9.40 12.94 27.17
C LEU A 189 10.70 12.14 26.99
N GLY A 190 11.43 12.38 25.90
CA GLY A 190 12.71 11.74 25.62
C GLY A 190 12.59 10.31 25.10
N VAL A 191 11.46 9.97 24.47
CA VAL A 191 11.28 8.66 23.84
C VAL A 191 12.17 8.53 22.61
N THR A 192 12.58 7.30 22.30
CA THR A 192 13.48 7.04 21.16
C THR A 192 12.74 6.52 19.93
N HIS A 193 11.61 5.83 20.15
CA HIS A 193 10.83 5.19 19.10
C HIS A 193 9.35 5.44 19.35
N VAL A 194 8.64 5.76 18.28
CA VAL A 194 7.18 5.80 18.27
C VAL A 194 6.71 4.53 17.59
N HIS A 195 5.95 3.71 18.32
CA HIS A 195 5.28 2.54 17.77
C HIS A 195 3.88 2.93 17.35
N LEU A 196 3.62 3.00 16.04
CA LEU A 196 2.29 3.26 15.53
C LEU A 196 1.45 1.98 15.60
N LEU A 197 0.23 2.09 16.12
CA LEU A 197 -0.82 1.13 15.80
C LEU A 197 -1.01 1.01 14.27
N PRO A 198 -1.65 -0.06 13.77
CA PRO A 198 -1.72 -0.37 12.34
C PRO A 198 -1.96 0.85 11.42
N ILE A 199 -1.09 0.97 10.42
CA ILE A 199 -1.14 2.00 9.35
C ILE A 199 -1.30 1.39 7.95
N GLN A 200 -1.37 0.07 7.85
CA GLN A 200 -1.81 -0.65 6.65
C GLN A 200 -3.31 -0.41 6.43
N ASP A 201 -3.80 -0.55 5.19
CA ASP A 201 -5.23 -0.34 4.92
C ASP A 201 -6.09 -1.41 5.62
N PHE A 202 -7.20 -1.01 6.22
CA PHE A 202 -8.07 -1.85 7.04
C PHE A 202 -9.56 -1.59 6.80
N ALA A 203 -10.40 -2.61 6.96
CA ALA A 203 -11.76 -2.62 6.41
C ALA A 203 -12.81 -1.81 7.18
N SER A 204 -12.62 -1.63 8.49
CA SER A 204 -13.70 -1.28 9.43
C SER A 204 -14.09 0.20 9.50
N VAL A 205 -13.36 1.11 8.86
CA VAL A 205 -13.66 2.55 8.85
C VAL A 205 -13.89 3.00 7.42
N ASP A 206 -15.09 3.52 7.13
CA ASP A 206 -15.40 4.12 5.83
C ASP A 206 -14.63 5.45 5.68
N GLU A 207 -13.69 5.49 4.73
CA GLU A 207 -12.84 6.64 4.46
C GLU A 207 -13.62 7.85 3.89
N LEU A 208 -14.77 7.59 3.24
CA LEU A 208 -15.65 8.62 2.68
C LEU A 208 -16.60 9.21 3.73
N ALA A 209 -16.86 8.46 4.80
CA ALA A 209 -17.69 8.87 5.94
C ALA A 209 -17.08 8.35 7.27
N PRO A 210 -15.97 8.95 7.74
CA PRO A 210 -15.15 8.41 8.83
C PRO A 210 -15.74 8.65 10.24
N ASP A 211 -17.01 8.30 10.42
CA ASP A 211 -17.75 8.38 11.68
C ASP A 211 -17.37 7.25 12.65
N GLY A 212 -16.76 6.18 12.12
CA GLY A 212 -16.27 5.03 12.88
C GLY A 212 -14.94 5.28 13.59
N TYR A 213 -14.63 4.37 14.53
CA TYR A 213 -13.34 4.25 15.19
C TYR A 213 -12.93 2.78 15.19
N ASN A 214 -11.69 2.49 14.80
CA ASN A 214 -11.07 1.18 14.95
C ASN A 214 -9.57 1.37 15.22
N TRP A 215 -8.92 0.34 15.77
CA TRP A 215 -7.47 0.26 15.93
C TRP A 215 -6.74 -0.19 14.66
N GLY A 216 -7.44 -0.78 13.69
CA GLY A 216 -6.89 -1.18 12.39
C GLY A 216 -6.32 -2.60 12.32
N TYR A 217 -6.72 -3.49 13.24
CA TYR A 217 -6.26 -4.90 13.26
C TYR A 217 -7.07 -5.83 12.34
N ASP A 218 -7.76 -5.26 11.35
CA ASP A 218 -8.52 -5.95 10.31
C ASP A 218 -7.95 -5.59 8.92
N PRO A 219 -6.71 -5.99 8.62
CA PRO A 219 -6.02 -5.58 7.40
C PRO A 219 -6.73 -6.07 6.15
N SER A 220 -6.88 -5.18 5.19
CA SER A 220 -7.38 -5.45 3.84
C SER A 220 -6.25 -5.53 2.83
N HIS A 221 -5.25 -4.64 2.95
CA HIS A 221 -4.09 -4.56 2.05
C HIS A 221 -2.81 -4.26 2.86
N PHE A 222 -1.70 -4.94 2.54
CA PHE A 222 -0.50 -5.04 3.38
C PHE A 222 0.68 -4.16 2.94
#